data_AF-A0A9E3KBA0-F1
#
_entry.id   AF-A0A9E3KBA0-F1
#
_cell.length_a   1.000
_cell.length_b   1.000
_cell.length_c   1.000
_cell.angle_alpha   90.00
_cell.angle_beta   90.00
_cell.angle_gamma   90.00
#
_symmetry.space_group_name_H-M   'P 1'
#
loop_
_entity.id
_entity.type
_entity.pdbx_description
1 polymer ?
#
loop_
_entity_poly.entity_id
_entity_poly.type
_entity_poly.pdbx_seq_one_letter_code
_entity_poly.pdbx_strand_id
1 'polypeptide(L)'
;MSGATPDPSEPAGGPDAIARLKLSQALQRAGYAIAWERSWPHIARLLTVIGLFFVVSWTGVWLALPFVARAVGLGLFVAAGLVALFPFVRFRWPSREEALSRLDRGSGIRHRPATALTDTLESQDPVARALWQAQRERTLASIKRIRAGLPAPRLPIHDPWALRALVAVMMVAAYVAAGDDRMLRTEAAFDWNGVLAPASIRVDAWVTPPLYTGKPPIILSAANKEPGATASGPLQVPAGSTLIVRSSGGTLDVLAGGGLSETKPAEQAPQGTNERHFKITADGTAQVRAPSGQPQWKFSAIPDRGPSISLAKDPERQARGSLQMSYKLEDDYGVTEAQATFAARRGETPQQKSSAEARPLFAPPQFALGLPNARTRNGVGQTVKDLSEDPYAGADVTLTLTAKDEVGNEGKSEPFNMRLPERLFTKPLARALIEQRRVLALDANQNGQVYAALDALMIAPELFTPEAGQYLGLYSIARQLDAARTDAALREVVASLWALAVTIEDGDITDVDKALRAAQDALKQALERGASDEEIKKLTENLRAALDKFMRQLAEQLRNNPQQLARPLDPNTKVMRQQDLDNMIERMERLSRSGDKDAARQLLEQLQQMLENLQMAQP
;
A
#
# COMPACT_ATOMS: atom_id res chain seq x y z
N MET A 1 52.95 -3.96 -76.63
CA MET A 1 53.72 -3.14 -77.59
C MET A 1 54.06 -1.87 -76.84
N SER A 2 55.26 -1.67 -76.30
CA SER A 2 56.56 -1.65 -76.97
C SER A 2 57.64 -2.21 -76.03
N GLY A 3 58.29 -3.30 -76.42
CA GLY A 3 59.45 -3.83 -75.70
C GLY A 3 60.70 -3.08 -76.15
N ALA A 4 61.38 -2.42 -75.22
CA ALA A 4 62.72 -1.90 -75.46
C ALA A 4 63.69 -3.09 -75.50
N THR A 5 64.39 -3.27 -76.62
CA THR A 5 65.52 -4.19 -76.78
C THR A 5 66.65 -3.78 -75.82
N PRO A 6 67.16 -4.67 -74.96
CA PRO A 6 68.35 -4.37 -74.17
C PRO A 6 69.59 -4.32 -75.07
N ASP A 7 70.41 -3.30 -74.83
CA ASP A 7 71.72 -3.06 -75.41
C ASP A 7 72.70 -4.19 -75.03
N PRO A 8 73.37 -4.88 -75.99
CA PRO A 8 74.28 -5.98 -75.71
C PRO A 8 75.67 -5.55 -75.17
N SER A 9 75.83 -4.28 -74.78
CA SER A 9 77.10 -3.70 -74.32
C SER A 9 77.30 -3.66 -72.79
N GLU A 10 76.32 -4.06 -71.97
CA GLU A 10 76.48 -4.10 -70.52
C GLU A 10 77.08 -5.44 -70.04
N PRO A 11 78.28 -5.45 -69.43
CA PRO A 11 78.79 -6.65 -68.80
C PRO A 11 77.91 -7.02 -67.60
N ALA A 12 77.46 -8.28 -67.59
CA ALA A 12 76.62 -8.89 -66.56
C ALA A 12 76.99 -8.42 -65.13
N GLY A 13 76.00 -7.94 -64.38
CA GLY A 13 76.10 -7.56 -62.98
C GLY A 13 76.71 -8.68 -62.13
N GLY A 14 78.03 -8.61 -61.97
CA GLY A 14 78.86 -9.65 -61.41
C GLY A 14 78.76 -9.80 -59.88
N PRO A 15 79.47 -10.78 -59.30
CA PRO A 15 79.54 -11.13 -57.88
C PRO A 15 79.66 -9.96 -56.87
N ASP A 16 80.03 -8.77 -57.34
CA ASP A 16 80.07 -7.50 -56.61
C ASP A 16 78.72 -7.05 -56.04
N ALA A 17 77.61 -7.23 -56.76
CA ALA A 17 76.29 -6.80 -56.28
C ALA A 17 75.85 -7.62 -55.06
N ILE A 18 76.08 -8.93 -55.09
CA ILE A 18 75.76 -9.86 -54.00
C ILE A 18 76.68 -9.58 -52.78
N ALA A 19 77.95 -9.27 -53.02
CA ALA A 19 78.90 -8.94 -51.96
C ALA A 19 78.51 -7.63 -51.24
N ARG A 20 78.06 -6.60 -51.98
CA ARG A 20 77.56 -5.34 -51.40
C ARG A 20 76.30 -5.54 -50.55
N LEU A 21 75.39 -6.40 -50.98
CA LEU A 21 74.16 -6.69 -50.24
C LEU A 21 74.43 -7.50 -48.96
N LYS A 22 75.39 -8.42 -48.98
CA LYS A 22 75.86 -9.11 -47.77
C LYS A 22 76.55 -8.16 -46.79
N LEU A 23 77.31 -7.19 -47.29
CA LEU A 23 77.95 -6.17 -46.48
C LEU A 23 76.92 -5.22 -45.83
N SER A 24 75.88 -4.79 -46.56
CA SER A 24 74.83 -3.94 -46.00
C SER A 24 74.02 -4.67 -44.92
N GLN A 25 73.70 -5.95 -45.11
CA GLN A 25 73.06 -6.78 -44.08
C GLN A 25 73.97 -6.97 -42.86
N ALA A 26 75.28 -7.19 -43.07
CA ALA A 26 76.24 -7.32 -41.98
C ALA A 26 76.38 -6.01 -41.18
N LEU A 27 76.33 -4.85 -41.87
CA LEU A 27 76.32 -3.52 -41.25
C LEU A 27 75.06 -3.28 -40.43
N GLN A 28 73.88 -3.63 -40.95
CA GLN A 28 72.63 -3.54 -40.19
C GLN A 28 72.66 -4.42 -38.94
N ARG A 29 73.12 -5.67 -39.05
CA ARG A 29 73.27 -6.59 -37.91
C ARG A 29 74.27 -6.05 -36.88
N ALA A 30 75.40 -5.49 -37.31
CA ALA A 30 76.37 -4.85 -36.43
C ALA A 30 75.78 -3.61 -35.74
N GLY A 31 75.00 -2.79 -36.46
CA GLY A 31 74.28 -1.65 -35.92
C GLY A 31 73.26 -2.08 -34.85
N TYR A 32 72.42 -3.07 -35.14
CA TYR A 32 71.45 -3.60 -34.16
C TYR A 32 72.13 -4.23 -32.94
N ALA A 33 73.26 -4.93 -33.12
CA ALA A 33 74.01 -5.47 -32.00
C ALA A 33 74.55 -4.37 -31.08
N ILE A 34 75.08 -3.27 -31.63
CA ILE A 34 75.55 -2.12 -30.83
C ILE A 34 74.36 -1.41 -30.17
N ALA A 35 73.25 -1.23 -30.89
CA ALA A 35 72.04 -0.64 -30.34
C ALA A 35 71.51 -1.46 -29.15
N TRP A 36 71.49 -2.79 -29.26
CA TRP A 36 71.13 -3.70 -28.19
C TRP A 36 72.11 -3.65 -27.01
N GLU A 37 73.41 -3.63 -27.26
CA GLU A 37 74.42 -3.49 -26.21
C GLU A 37 74.29 -2.17 -25.43
N ARG A 38 73.89 -1.08 -26.10
CA ARG A 38 73.64 0.22 -25.48
C ARG A 38 72.30 0.27 -24.73
N SER A 39 71.24 -0.32 -25.28
CA SER A 39 69.90 -0.25 -24.69
C SER A 39 69.71 -1.22 -23.54
N TRP A 40 70.28 -2.43 -23.63
CA TRP A 40 70.02 -3.52 -22.69
C TRP A 40 70.35 -3.21 -21.22
N PRO A 41 71.46 -2.52 -20.87
CA PRO A 41 71.71 -2.12 -19.49
C PRO A 41 70.63 -1.18 -18.92
N HIS A 42 70.06 -0.32 -19.76
CA HIS A 42 68.98 0.60 -19.35
C HIS A 42 67.63 -0.13 -19.25
N ILE A 43 67.33 -1.04 -20.18
CA ILE A 43 66.16 -1.93 -20.10
C ILE A 43 66.24 -2.75 -18.81
N ALA A 44 67.40 -3.32 -18.49
CA ALA A 44 67.60 -4.13 -17.28
C ALA A 44 67.34 -3.34 -15.98
N ARG A 45 67.73 -2.05 -15.93
CA ARG A 45 67.41 -1.18 -14.77
C ARG A 45 65.91 -0.98 -14.61
N LEU A 46 65.20 -0.69 -15.70
CA LEU A 46 63.75 -0.54 -15.68
C LEU A 46 63.05 -1.84 -15.25
N LEU A 47 63.47 -2.98 -15.82
CA LEU A 47 62.96 -4.30 -15.43
C LEU A 47 63.23 -4.62 -13.96
N THR A 48 64.32 -4.12 -13.38
CA THR A 48 64.62 -4.30 -11.95
C THR A 48 63.63 -3.50 -11.07
N VAL A 49 63.29 -2.27 -11.46
CA VAL A 49 62.27 -1.46 -10.74
C VAL A 49 60.89 -2.11 -10.84
N ILE A 50 60.51 -2.58 -12.04
CA ILE A 50 59.25 -3.29 -12.26
C ILE A 50 59.21 -4.59 -11.44
N GLY A 51 60.30 -5.37 -11.44
CA GLY A 51 60.41 -6.59 -10.65
C GLY A 51 60.29 -6.31 -9.15
N LEU A 52 60.91 -5.24 -8.64
CA LEU A 52 60.79 -4.83 -7.24
C LEU A 52 59.35 -4.42 -6.88
N PHE A 53 58.65 -3.73 -7.78
CA PHE A 53 57.24 -3.41 -7.59
C PHE A 53 56.38 -4.68 -7.45
N PHE A 54 56.61 -5.68 -8.30
CA PHE A 54 55.92 -6.97 -8.18
C PHE A 54 56.27 -7.71 -6.90
N VAL A 55 57.53 -7.68 -6.45
CA VAL A 55 57.93 -8.25 -5.15
C VAL A 55 57.15 -7.61 -4.00
N VAL A 56 57.12 -6.28 -3.92
CA VAL A 56 56.37 -5.56 -2.87
C VAL A 56 54.86 -5.83 -2.98
N SER A 57 54.35 -5.94 -4.20
CA SER A 57 52.94 -6.22 -4.43
C SER A 57 52.56 -7.63 -3.98
N TRP A 58 53.26 -8.65 -4.47
CA TRP A 58 52.96 -10.05 -4.16
C TRP A 58 53.22 -10.44 -2.70
N THR A 59 54.17 -9.78 -2.04
CA THR A 59 54.36 -9.92 -0.57
C THR A 59 53.21 -9.34 0.25
N GLY A 60 52.29 -8.59 -0.37
CA GLY A 60 51.08 -8.07 0.29
C GLY A 60 51.32 -6.84 1.15
N VAL A 61 52.47 -6.16 1.00
CA VAL A 61 52.81 -4.96 1.78
C VAL A 61 51.75 -3.87 1.64
N TRP A 62 51.15 -3.72 0.46
CA TRP A 62 50.08 -2.74 0.23
C TRP A 62 48.86 -2.99 1.12
N LEU A 63 48.51 -4.24 1.40
CA LEU A 63 47.34 -4.58 2.23
C LEU A 63 47.50 -4.08 3.68
N ALA A 64 48.73 -4.07 4.20
CA ALA A 64 49.02 -3.60 5.56
C ALA A 64 49.18 -2.08 5.66
N LEU A 65 49.43 -1.38 4.54
CA LEU A 65 49.69 0.06 4.56
C LEU A 65 48.40 0.89 4.46
N PRO A 66 48.28 2.00 5.22
CA PRO A 66 47.18 2.95 5.06
C PRO A 66 47.27 3.70 3.73
N PHE A 67 46.16 4.32 3.32
CA PHE A 67 46.01 5.01 2.03
C PHE A 67 47.18 5.93 1.66
N VAL A 68 47.59 6.81 2.57
CA VAL A 68 48.68 7.77 2.33
C VAL A 68 50.00 7.06 2.05
N ALA A 69 50.30 5.98 2.79
CA ALA A 69 51.53 5.21 2.60
C ALA A 69 51.53 4.43 1.28
N ARG A 70 50.36 3.94 0.82
CA ARG A 70 50.22 3.33 -0.51
C ARG A 70 50.49 4.34 -1.62
N ALA A 71 49.86 5.53 -1.54
CA ALA A 71 50.04 6.59 -2.53
C ALA A 71 51.49 7.07 -2.60
N VAL A 72 52.14 7.27 -1.46
CA VAL A 72 53.58 7.62 -1.39
C VAL A 72 54.44 6.51 -1.98
N GLY A 73 54.19 5.25 -1.61
CA GLY A 73 54.94 4.10 -2.12
C GLY A 73 54.82 3.95 -3.64
N LEU A 74 53.60 4.07 -4.19
CA LEU A 74 53.39 4.06 -5.64
C LEU A 74 54.11 5.23 -6.32
N GLY A 75 54.03 6.43 -5.74
CA GLY A 75 54.75 7.61 -6.21
C GLY A 75 56.28 7.40 -6.29
N LEU A 76 56.87 6.73 -5.29
CA LEU A 76 58.29 6.37 -5.29
C LEU A 76 58.64 5.40 -6.42
N PHE A 77 57.81 4.39 -6.69
CA PHE A 77 58.02 3.46 -7.80
C PHE A 77 57.91 4.15 -9.17
N VAL A 78 56.95 5.07 -9.34
CA VAL A 78 56.83 5.88 -10.56
C VAL A 78 58.07 6.76 -10.74
N ALA A 79 58.52 7.45 -9.68
CA ALA A 79 59.72 8.27 -9.72
C ALA A 79 60.98 7.42 -10.07
N ALA A 80 61.14 6.25 -9.45
CA ALA A 80 62.22 5.32 -9.76
C ALA A 80 62.18 4.83 -11.21
N GLY A 81 60.98 4.56 -11.75
CA GLY A 81 60.77 4.19 -13.15
C GLY A 81 61.20 5.31 -14.12
N LEU A 82 60.83 6.56 -13.83
CA LEU A 82 61.25 7.73 -14.62
C LEU A 82 62.77 7.94 -14.59
N VAL A 83 63.40 7.78 -13.43
CA VAL A 83 64.87 7.83 -13.30
C VAL A 83 65.53 6.72 -14.10
N ALA A 84 64.97 5.50 -14.09
CA ALA A 84 65.47 4.37 -14.87
C ALA A 84 65.31 4.60 -16.39
N LEU A 85 64.29 5.34 -16.82
CA LEU A 85 64.01 5.70 -18.22
C LEU A 85 64.87 6.88 -18.72
N PHE A 86 65.33 7.77 -17.85
CA PHE A 86 66.09 8.97 -18.22
C PHE A 86 67.25 8.74 -19.21
N PRO A 87 68.07 7.67 -19.10
CA PRO A 87 69.14 7.40 -20.07
C PRO A 87 68.67 7.18 -21.50
N PHE A 88 67.43 6.72 -21.73
CA PHE A 88 66.88 6.55 -23.08
C PHE A 88 66.68 7.87 -23.81
N VAL A 89 66.49 8.98 -23.09
CA VAL A 89 66.39 10.32 -23.70
C VAL A 89 67.71 10.72 -24.36
N ARG A 90 68.85 10.21 -23.87
CA ARG A 90 70.18 10.44 -24.45
C ARG A 90 70.62 9.32 -25.39
N PHE A 91 69.73 8.41 -25.78
CA PHE A 91 70.08 7.29 -26.64
C PHE A 91 70.46 7.78 -28.04
N ARG A 92 71.69 7.45 -28.47
CA ARG A 92 72.21 7.80 -29.79
C ARG A 92 72.28 6.56 -30.66
N TRP A 93 71.63 6.62 -31.83
CA TRP A 93 71.67 5.52 -32.79
C TRP A 93 73.11 5.27 -33.24
N PRO A 94 73.56 4.00 -33.36
CA PRO A 94 74.93 3.70 -33.77
C PRO A 94 75.25 4.27 -35.15
N SER A 95 76.42 4.89 -35.28
CA SER A 95 76.84 5.44 -36.57
C SER A 95 77.32 4.33 -37.51
N ARG A 96 77.34 4.62 -38.82
CA ARG A 96 77.85 3.69 -39.84
C ARG A 96 79.32 3.31 -39.57
N GLU A 97 80.12 4.25 -39.09
CA GLU A 97 81.52 4.03 -38.71
C GLU A 97 81.66 3.08 -37.52
N GLU A 98 80.80 3.20 -36.51
CA GLU A 98 80.80 2.30 -35.35
C GLU A 98 80.48 0.86 -35.78
N ALA A 99 79.51 0.68 -36.68
CA ALA A 99 79.16 -0.61 -37.26
C ALA A 99 80.31 -1.22 -38.10
N LEU A 100 80.98 -0.40 -38.92
CA LEU A 100 82.17 -0.80 -39.68
C LEU A 100 83.32 -1.23 -38.75
N SER A 101 83.61 -0.44 -37.71
CA SER A 101 84.65 -0.73 -36.74
C SER A 101 84.41 -2.04 -35.97
N ARG A 102 83.14 -2.43 -35.78
CA ARG A 102 82.75 -3.70 -35.15
C ARG A 102 82.97 -4.88 -36.10
N LEU A 103 82.59 -4.73 -37.36
CA LEU A 103 82.85 -5.73 -38.40
C LEU A 103 84.35 -5.99 -38.57
N ASP A 104 85.16 -4.93 -38.52
CA ASP A 104 86.62 -5.04 -38.56
C ASP A 104 87.17 -5.81 -37.36
N ARG A 105 86.71 -5.50 -36.13
CA ARG A 105 87.09 -6.23 -34.92
C ARG A 105 86.66 -7.70 -34.94
N GLY A 106 85.50 -8.01 -35.53
CA GLY A 106 85.00 -9.38 -35.67
C GLY A 106 85.67 -10.21 -36.77
N SER A 107 86.40 -9.56 -37.69
CA SER A 107 87.03 -10.24 -38.84
C SER A 107 88.33 -10.98 -38.53
N GLY A 108 88.99 -10.67 -37.40
CA GLY A 108 90.28 -11.26 -37.02
C GLY A 108 91.46 -10.87 -37.93
N ILE A 109 91.27 -9.94 -38.87
CA ILE A 109 92.27 -9.48 -39.85
C ILE A 109 92.91 -8.17 -39.36
N ARG A 110 94.24 -8.07 -39.43
CA ARG A 110 95.02 -6.94 -38.87
C ARG A 110 94.73 -5.58 -39.52
N HIS A 111 94.19 -5.56 -40.74
CA HIS A 111 94.17 -4.38 -41.62
C HIS A 111 92.78 -3.78 -41.95
N ARG A 112 91.77 -3.92 -41.06
CA ARG A 112 90.46 -3.23 -41.15
C ARG A 112 89.77 -3.28 -42.55
N PRO A 113 89.48 -4.49 -43.07
CA PRO A 113 89.00 -4.68 -44.44
C PRO A 113 87.64 -4.04 -44.75
N ALA A 114 86.75 -3.87 -43.77
CA ALA A 114 85.44 -3.24 -43.98
C ALA A 114 85.54 -1.73 -44.18
N THR A 115 86.44 -1.07 -43.43
CA THR A 115 86.73 0.37 -43.57
C THR A 115 87.46 0.68 -44.89
N ALA A 116 88.35 -0.20 -45.35
CA ALA A 116 89.08 -0.03 -46.61
C ALA A 116 88.18 0.00 -47.86
N LEU A 117 86.97 -0.60 -47.80
CA LEU A 117 86.03 -0.62 -48.93
C LEU A 117 85.21 0.65 -49.09
N THR A 118 85.20 1.50 -48.07
CA THR A 118 84.58 2.83 -48.12
C THR A 118 85.54 3.91 -48.60
N ASP A 119 86.82 3.57 -48.78
CA ASP A 119 87.83 4.49 -49.28
C ASP A 119 87.69 4.69 -50.80
N THR A 120 88.09 5.85 -51.31
CA THR A 120 87.91 6.26 -52.71
C THR A 120 89.24 6.70 -53.30
N LEU A 121 89.58 6.16 -54.47
CA LEU A 121 90.78 6.58 -55.19
C LEU A 121 90.60 7.99 -55.77
N GLU A 122 91.45 8.92 -55.37
CA GLU A 122 91.45 10.30 -55.87
C GLU A 122 92.24 10.45 -57.20
N SER A 123 93.15 9.51 -57.48
CA SER A 123 94.00 9.51 -58.69
C SER A 123 93.28 9.01 -59.95
N GLN A 124 93.57 9.63 -61.09
CA GLN A 124 93.01 9.28 -62.41
C GLN A 124 93.92 8.37 -63.26
N ASP A 125 95.12 8.03 -62.77
CA ASP A 125 96.10 7.20 -63.50
C ASP A 125 95.56 5.78 -63.79
N PRO A 126 95.59 5.29 -65.05
CA PRO A 126 95.18 3.94 -65.41
C PRO A 126 95.84 2.83 -64.59
N VAL A 127 97.12 2.96 -64.25
CA VAL A 127 97.85 1.93 -63.47
C VAL A 127 97.37 1.93 -62.02
N ALA A 128 97.22 3.11 -61.41
CA ALA A 128 96.67 3.25 -60.06
C ALA A 128 95.25 2.69 -59.96
N ARG A 129 94.39 2.92 -60.97
CA ARG A 129 93.05 2.33 -61.04
C ARG A 129 93.09 0.80 -61.11
N ALA A 130 93.97 0.21 -61.92
CA ALA A 130 94.11 -1.23 -62.03
C ALA A 130 94.56 -1.87 -60.70
N LEU A 131 95.55 -1.28 -60.03
CA LEU A 131 96.01 -1.73 -58.71
C LEU A 131 94.92 -1.58 -57.64
N TRP A 132 94.16 -0.48 -57.66
CA TRP A 132 93.03 -0.27 -56.76
C TRP A 132 91.93 -1.31 -56.95
N GLN A 133 91.56 -1.64 -58.20
CA GLN A 133 90.58 -2.69 -58.48
C GLN A 133 91.07 -4.06 -57.98
N ALA A 134 92.33 -4.42 -58.24
CA ALA A 134 92.91 -5.67 -57.75
C ALA A 134 92.92 -5.76 -56.21
N GLN A 135 93.22 -4.66 -55.53
CA GLN A 135 93.17 -4.59 -54.06
C GLN A 135 91.73 -4.67 -53.54
N ARG A 136 90.77 -4.06 -54.23
CA ARG A 136 89.35 -4.10 -53.88
C ARG A 136 88.79 -5.51 -54.03
N GLU A 137 89.14 -6.23 -55.09
CA GLU A 137 88.77 -7.63 -55.31
C GLU A 137 89.35 -8.56 -54.23
N ARG A 138 90.63 -8.40 -53.87
CA ARG A 138 91.23 -9.13 -52.74
C ARG A 138 90.53 -8.84 -51.42
N THR A 139 90.16 -7.58 -51.19
CA THR A 139 89.46 -7.16 -49.97
C THR A 139 88.04 -7.75 -49.95
N LEU A 140 87.31 -7.73 -51.07
CA LEU A 140 85.99 -8.36 -51.24
C LEU A 140 86.03 -9.87 -50.99
N ALA A 141 87.06 -10.57 -51.48
CA ALA A 141 87.25 -12.00 -51.21
C ALA A 141 87.41 -12.30 -49.71
N SER A 142 88.05 -11.39 -48.96
CA SER A 142 88.21 -11.53 -47.51
C SER A 142 86.90 -11.30 -46.71
N ILE A 143 85.92 -10.57 -47.27
CA ILE A 143 84.62 -10.28 -46.62
C ILE A 143 83.78 -11.53 -46.37
N LYS A 144 83.93 -12.59 -47.17
CA LYS A 144 83.15 -13.84 -47.00
C LYS A 144 83.27 -14.43 -45.58
N ARG A 145 84.30 -14.04 -44.81
CA ARG A 145 84.53 -14.48 -43.42
C ARG A 145 84.12 -13.47 -42.34
N ILE A 146 83.63 -12.27 -42.68
CA ILE A 146 83.29 -11.24 -41.69
C ILE A 146 81.98 -11.59 -40.99
N ARG A 147 82.00 -11.63 -39.66
CA ARG A 147 80.82 -11.81 -38.79
C ARG A 147 80.70 -10.59 -37.87
N ALA A 148 79.47 -10.10 -37.67
CA ALA A 148 79.19 -8.98 -36.75
C ALA A 148 79.37 -9.32 -35.25
N GLY A 149 79.57 -10.61 -34.92
CA GLY A 149 79.58 -11.12 -33.56
C GLY A 149 78.19 -11.14 -32.91
N LEU A 150 78.06 -11.86 -31.80
CA LEU A 150 76.87 -11.78 -30.94
C LEU A 150 76.93 -10.49 -30.10
N PRO A 151 75.79 -9.90 -29.73
CA PRO A 151 75.78 -8.77 -28.81
C PRO A 151 76.23 -9.22 -27.41
N ALA A 152 77.17 -8.47 -26.82
CA ALA A 152 77.66 -8.68 -25.47
C ALA A 152 77.38 -7.41 -24.65
N PRO A 153 76.18 -7.25 -24.06
CA PRO A 153 75.77 -6.03 -23.36
C PRO A 153 76.51 -5.78 -22.03
N ARG A 154 77.49 -6.62 -21.68
CA ARG A 154 78.38 -6.51 -20.50
C ARG A 154 77.66 -6.08 -19.22
N LEU A 155 76.51 -6.68 -19.02
CA LEU A 155 75.64 -6.49 -17.88
C LEU A 155 76.34 -6.55 -16.50
N PRO A 156 77.35 -7.41 -16.25
CA PRO A 156 78.05 -7.45 -14.96
C PRO A 156 78.79 -6.15 -14.59
N ILE A 157 79.22 -5.34 -15.58
CA ILE A 157 79.90 -4.06 -15.32
C ILE A 157 78.93 -3.03 -14.73
N HIS A 158 77.65 -3.11 -15.12
CA HIS A 158 76.62 -2.18 -14.67
C HIS A 158 75.90 -2.61 -13.38
N ASP A 159 76.22 -3.79 -12.86
CA ASP A 159 75.62 -4.35 -11.63
C ASP A 159 76.66 -5.22 -10.91
N PRO A 160 77.64 -4.60 -10.21
CA PRO A 160 78.72 -5.32 -9.54
C PRO A 160 78.24 -6.15 -8.34
N TRP A 161 77.09 -5.78 -7.74
CA TRP A 161 76.52 -6.44 -6.56
C TRP A 161 75.43 -7.47 -6.93
N ALA A 162 75.18 -7.68 -8.23
CA ALA A 162 74.15 -8.57 -8.75
C ALA A 162 72.73 -8.31 -8.19
N LEU A 163 72.39 -7.04 -7.92
CA LEU A 163 71.10 -6.63 -7.36
C LEU A 163 69.93 -7.09 -8.24
N ARG A 164 70.10 -7.13 -9.57
CA ARG A 164 69.06 -7.63 -10.47
C ARG A 164 68.75 -9.11 -10.27
N ALA A 165 69.77 -9.92 -9.96
CA ALA A 165 69.62 -11.35 -9.75
C ALA A 165 68.88 -11.58 -8.44
N LEU A 166 69.20 -10.80 -7.40
CA LEU A 166 68.46 -10.79 -6.15
C LEU A 166 66.98 -10.44 -6.37
N VAL A 167 66.67 -9.40 -7.14
CA VAL A 167 65.28 -9.03 -7.47
C VAL A 167 64.57 -10.16 -8.23
N ALA A 168 65.23 -10.79 -9.21
CA ALA A 168 64.64 -11.92 -9.93
C ALA A 168 64.32 -13.11 -9.00
N VAL A 169 65.22 -13.45 -8.07
CA VAL A 169 65.00 -14.50 -7.07
C VAL A 169 63.86 -14.13 -6.11
N MET A 170 63.85 -12.91 -5.58
CA MET A 170 62.76 -12.42 -4.73
C MET A 170 61.42 -12.42 -5.47
N MET A 171 61.41 -12.08 -6.76
CA MET A 171 60.21 -12.06 -7.59
C MET A 171 59.63 -13.47 -7.75
N VAL A 172 60.48 -14.48 -8.01
CA VAL A 172 60.04 -15.88 -8.06
C VAL A 172 59.52 -16.35 -6.69
N ALA A 173 60.21 -16.02 -5.60
CA ALA A 173 59.78 -16.39 -4.26
C ALA A 173 58.44 -15.73 -3.88
N ALA A 174 58.28 -14.43 -4.14
CA ALA A 174 57.06 -13.69 -3.89
C ALA A 174 55.90 -14.18 -4.77
N TYR A 175 56.17 -14.56 -6.02
CA TYR A 175 55.17 -15.14 -6.92
C TYR A 175 54.59 -16.45 -6.37
N VAL A 176 55.47 -17.35 -5.88
CA VAL A 176 55.04 -18.61 -5.26
C VAL A 176 54.30 -18.35 -3.95
N ALA A 177 54.78 -17.43 -3.12
CA ALA A 177 54.15 -17.10 -1.83
C ALA A 177 52.78 -16.41 -1.98
N ALA A 178 52.53 -15.69 -3.07
CA ALA A 178 51.25 -15.01 -3.31
C ALA A 178 50.13 -15.95 -3.77
N GLY A 179 50.46 -17.11 -4.36
CA GLY A 179 49.48 -18.11 -4.80
C GLY A 179 48.38 -17.53 -5.69
N ASP A 180 47.13 -17.80 -5.35
CA ASP A 180 45.95 -17.34 -6.09
C ASP A 180 45.61 -15.85 -5.84
N ASP A 181 46.05 -15.28 -4.71
CA ASP A 181 45.80 -13.88 -4.34
C ASP A 181 46.66 -12.88 -5.12
N ARG A 182 47.56 -13.34 -6.00
CA ARG A 182 48.52 -12.50 -6.73
C ARG A 182 47.89 -11.30 -7.43
N MET A 183 46.71 -11.48 -8.03
CA MET A 183 46.00 -10.41 -8.75
C MET A 183 45.44 -9.38 -7.77
N LEU A 184 44.77 -9.85 -6.71
CA LEU A 184 44.22 -9.02 -5.65
C LEU A 184 45.31 -8.17 -4.97
N ARG A 185 46.48 -8.77 -4.71
CA ARG A 185 47.61 -8.09 -4.06
C ARG A 185 48.29 -7.04 -4.95
N THR A 186 48.27 -7.22 -6.27
CA THR A 186 48.73 -6.17 -7.21
C THR A 186 47.71 -5.05 -7.36
N GLU A 187 46.42 -5.36 -7.37
CA GLU A 187 45.35 -4.37 -7.45
C GLU A 187 45.26 -3.52 -6.18
N ALA A 188 45.63 -4.07 -5.02
CA ALA A 188 45.67 -3.33 -3.75
C ALA A 188 46.59 -2.09 -3.76
N ALA A 189 47.60 -2.04 -4.64
CA ALA A 189 48.44 -0.85 -4.84
C ALA A 189 47.68 0.31 -5.49
N PHE A 190 46.60 0.01 -6.20
CA PHE A 190 45.74 0.93 -6.94
C PHE A 190 44.33 1.01 -6.35
N ASP A 191 44.11 0.46 -5.16
CA ASP A 191 42.85 0.61 -4.45
C ASP A 191 42.86 1.91 -3.65
N TRP A 192 42.20 2.92 -4.21
CA TRP A 192 42.07 4.27 -3.64
C TRP A 192 40.86 4.40 -2.70
N ASN A 193 40.10 3.33 -2.47
CA ASN A 193 39.02 3.32 -1.47
C ASN A 193 39.61 3.18 -0.07
N GLY A 194 40.20 4.28 0.41
CA GLY A 194 40.80 4.36 1.74
C GLY A 194 39.74 4.31 2.84
N VAL A 195 39.74 3.21 3.61
CA VAL A 195 39.41 3.14 5.06
C VAL A 195 38.27 4.04 5.54
N LEU A 196 37.13 3.99 4.87
CA LEU A 196 35.86 4.02 5.59
C LEU A 196 35.51 2.54 5.73
N ALA A 197 35.46 2.03 6.95
CA ALA A 197 34.85 0.72 7.19
C ALA A 197 33.57 0.65 6.34
N PRO A 198 33.26 -0.46 5.65
CA PRO A 198 31.96 -0.56 5.02
C PRO A 198 30.96 -0.25 6.14
N ALA A 199 30.31 0.92 6.06
CA ALA A 199 29.15 1.18 6.90
C ALA A 199 28.29 -0.03 6.65
N SER A 200 28.04 -0.85 7.66
CA SER A 200 27.26 -2.06 7.50
C SER A 200 25.91 -1.60 6.98
N ILE A 201 25.71 -1.70 5.67
CA ILE A 201 24.48 -1.27 5.02
C ILE A 201 23.41 -2.24 5.49
N ARG A 202 22.69 -1.82 6.53
CA ARG A 202 21.56 -2.56 7.05
C ARG A 202 20.35 -2.18 6.21
N VAL A 203 19.82 -3.18 5.53
CA VAL A 203 18.55 -3.10 4.82
C VAL A 203 17.47 -3.64 5.75
N ASP A 204 16.56 -2.78 6.16
CA ASP A 204 15.35 -3.17 6.87
C ASP A 204 14.16 -2.99 5.91
N ALA A 205 13.28 -3.97 5.87
CA ALA A 205 12.06 -3.91 5.08
C ALA A 205 10.88 -4.28 5.95
N TRP A 206 9.73 -3.65 5.75
CA TRP A 206 8.47 -4.03 6.39
C TRP A 206 7.30 -3.72 5.47
N VAL A 207 6.21 -4.45 5.64
CA VAL A 207 4.94 -4.20 4.96
C VAL A 207 4.01 -3.52 5.94
N THR A 208 3.48 -2.37 5.56
CA THR A 208 2.44 -1.66 6.31
C THR A 208 1.09 -1.91 5.63
N PRO A 209 0.18 -2.68 6.25
CA PRO A 209 -1.18 -2.84 5.76
C PRO A 209 -1.95 -1.51 5.77
N PRO A 210 -3.00 -1.36 4.94
CA PRO A 210 -3.87 -0.20 5.01
C PRO A 210 -4.53 -0.04 6.38
N LEU A 211 -4.80 1.21 6.77
CA LEU A 211 -5.36 1.55 8.10
C LEU A 211 -6.68 0.82 8.40
N TYR A 212 -7.54 0.67 7.38
CA TYR A 212 -8.83 0.00 7.53
C TYR A 212 -8.72 -1.46 7.96
N THR A 213 -7.58 -2.11 7.67
CA THR A 213 -7.39 -3.53 8.03
C THR A 213 -7.13 -3.74 9.52
N GLY A 214 -6.71 -2.69 10.24
CA GLY A 214 -6.32 -2.75 11.66
C GLY A 214 -5.16 -3.70 11.95
N LYS A 215 -4.40 -4.14 10.93
CA LYS A 215 -3.28 -5.08 11.09
C LYS A 215 -1.97 -4.34 11.37
N PRO A 216 -1.13 -4.83 12.30
CA PRO A 216 0.17 -4.22 12.56
C PRO A 216 1.14 -4.39 11.38
N PRO A 217 2.17 -3.52 11.25
CA PRO A 217 3.21 -3.66 10.24
C PRO A 217 3.97 -5.00 10.38
N ILE A 218 4.23 -5.66 9.25
CA ILE A 218 4.93 -6.94 9.18
C ILE A 218 6.39 -6.69 8.82
N ILE A 219 7.32 -6.95 9.74
CA ILE A 219 8.75 -6.73 9.53
C ILE A 219 9.33 -7.89 8.70
N LEU A 220 9.99 -7.55 7.59
CA LEU A 220 10.64 -8.47 6.65
C LEU A 220 12.17 -8.53 6.81
N SER A 221 12.70 -8.00 7.91
CA SER A 221 14.10 -8.15 8.28
C SER A 221 14.39 -9.63 8.43
N ALA A 222 15.32 -10.14 7.61
CA ALA A 222 15.78 -11.54 7.54
C ALA A 222 15.21 -12.41 8.67
N ALA A 223 14.14 -13.16 8.37
CA ALA A 223 13.76 -14.32 9.16
C ALA A 223 15.07 -15.01 9.54
N ASN A 224 15.33 -15.04 10.85
CA ASN A 224 16.62 -15.41 11.41
C ASN A 224 17.18 -16.60 10.65
N LYS A 225 18.47 -16.51 10.34
CA LYS A 225 19.31 -17.59 9.86
C LYS A 225 19.28 -18.75 10.88
N GLU A 226 18.18 -19.48 10.97
CA GLU A 226 18.17 -20.85 11.45
C GLU A 226 18.55 -21.72 10.25
N PRO A 227 19.69 -22.45 10.32
CA PRO A 227 20.09 -23.36 9.26
C PRO A 227 19.10 -24.54 9.26
N GLY A 228 18.03 -24.43 8.47
CA GLY A 228 17.00 -25.47 8.36
C GLY A 228 15.63 -25.03 7.83
N ALA A 229 15.30 -23.73 7.81
CA ALA A 229 14.01 -23.28 7.29
C ALA A 229 14.05 -23.14 5.76
N THR A 230 13.58 -24.17 5.06
CA THR A 230 13.25 -24.13 3.63
C THR A 230 12.27 -23.00 3.32
N ALA A 231 12.48 -22.38 2.15
CA ALA A 231 11.73 -21.26 1.58
C ALA A 231 10.28 -21.16 2.07
N SER A 232 10.03 -20.21 2.97
CA SER A 232 8.68 -19.83 3.38
C SER A 232 7.90 -19.42 2.13
N GLY A 233 6.67 -19.96 1.98
CA GLY A 233 5.78 -19.66 0.86
C GLY A 233 5.44 -18.17 0.72
N PRO A 234 4.64 -17.78 -0.29
CA PRO A 234 4.28 -16.38 -0.52
C PRO A 234 3.62 -15.76 0.73
N LEU A 235 4.13 -14.61 1.17
CA LEU A 235 3.61 -13.87 2.32
C LEU A 235 2.25 -13.27 1.95
N GLN A 236 1.22 -13.66 2.68
CA GLN A 236 -0.13 -13.16 2.46
C GLN A 236 -0.30 -11.78 3.10
N VAL A 237 -0.63 -10.78 2.29
CA VAL A 237 -0.83 -9.39 2.72
C VAL A 237 -2.13 -8.85 2.13
N PRO A 238 -2.88 -7.97 2.83
CA PRO A 238 -4.05 -7.32 2.25
C PRO A 238 -3.67 -6.53 0.98
N ALA A 239 -4.52 -6.59 -0.04
CA ALA A 239 -4.36 -5.73 -1.21
C ALA A 239 -4.32 -4.25 -0.80
N GLY A 240 -3.47 -3.46 -1.45
CA GLY A 240 -3.23 -2.06 -1.09
C GLY A 240 -2.18 -1.84 -0.01
N SER A 241 -1.60 -2.89 0.58
CA SER A 241 -0.47 -2.78 1.51
C SER A 241 0.75 -2.10 0.88
N THR A 242 1.51 -1.36 1.68
CA THR A 242 2.74 -0.68 1.21
C THR A 242 3.97 -1.36 1.78
N LEU A 243 4.83 -1.90 0.91
CA LEU A 243 6.16 -2.37 1.24
C LEU A 243 7.10 -1.16 1.33
N ILE A 244 7.75 -1.00 2.47
CA ILE A 244 8.77 0.02 2.70
C ILE A 244 10.10 -0.70 2.82
N VAL A 245 11.06 -0.32 1.97
CA VAL A 245 12.44 -0.80 2.03
C VAL A 245 13.34 0.38 2.39
N ARG A 246 14.02 0.27 3.52
CA ARG A 246 14.90 1.29 4.08
C ARG A 246 16.34 0.77 4.13
N SER A 247 17.28 1.59 3.67
CA SER A 247 18.72 1.34 3.78
C SER A 247 19.41 2.42 4.60
N SER A 248 20.26 2.00 5.53
CA SER A 248 21.15 2.87 6.29
C SER A 248 22.49 3.00 5.56
N GLY A 249 22.65 4.08 4.80
CA GLY A 249 23.80 4.31 3.92
C GLY A 249 23.70 3.57 2.58
N GLY A 250 24.19 4.20 1.51
CA GLY A 250 24.23 3.64 0.15
C GLY A 250 22.91 3.72 -0.64
N THR A 251 23.01 3.58 -1.96
CA THR A 251 21.86 3.58 -2.88
C THR A 251 21.19 2.19 -2.93
N LEU A 252 19.87 2.15 -2.85
CA LEU A 252 19.07 0.93 -3.01
C LEU A 252 18.70 0.71 -4.49
N ASP A 253 18.95 -0.49 -5.00
CA ASP A 253 18.38 -0.98 -6.26
C ASP A 253 17.35 -2.07 -5.90
N VAL A 254 16.06 -1.80 -6.16
CA VAL A 254 14.95 -2.72 -5.85
C VAL A 254 14.26 -3.08 -7.14
N LEU A 255 14.33 -4.36 -7.50
CA LEU A 255 13.64 -4.95 -8.63
C LEU A 255 12.28 -5.45 -8.14
N ALA A 256 11.24 -4.67 -8.39
CA ALA A 256 9.85 -5.08 -8.19
C ALA A 256 9.31 -5.72 -9.47
N GLY A 257 8.64 -6.87 -9.33
CA GLY A 257 7.99 -7.58 -10.43
C GLY A 257 6.58 -8.04 -10.05
N GLY A 258 5.66 -8.07 -11.03
CA GLY A 258 4.26 -8.41 -10.81
C GLY A 258 3.41 -7.22 -10.34
N GLY A 259 2.50 -7.46 -9.40
CA GLY A 259 1.53 -6.47 -8.89
C GLY A 259 2.09 -5.42 -7.91
N LEU A 260 3.39 -5.12 -7.96
CA LEU A 260 4.03 -4.10 -7.15
C LEU A 260 4.31 -2.86 -7.99
N SER A 261 3.78 -1.71 -7.57
CA SER A 261 4.05 -0.42 -8.20
C SER A 261 4.86 0.45 -7.24
N GLU A 262 5.93 1.07 -7.73
CA GLU A 262 6.66 2.09 -6.96
C GLU A 262 5.75 3.30 -6.73
N THR A 263 5.70 3.76 -5.48
CA THR A 263 4.98 4.97 -5.09
C THR A 263 5.96 5.94 -4.45
N LYS A 264 5.75 7.24 -4.69
CA LYS A 264 6.55 8.26 -4.01
C LYS A 264 6.26 8.21 -2.50
N PRO A 265 7.28 8.28 -1.64
CA PRO A 265 7.08 8.39 -0.20
C PRO A 265 6.16 9.56 0.14
N ALA A 266 5.17 9.34 1.01
CA ALA A 266 4.31 10.41 1.54
C ALA A 266 5.07 11.31 2.54
N GLU A 267 6.13 10.78 3.16
CA GLU A 267 7.00 11.47 4.12
C GLU A 267 8.46 11.44 3.65
N GLN A 268 9.20 12.50 3.96
CA GLN A 268 10.64 12.58 3.64
C GLN A 268 11.42 11.63 4.56
N ALA A 269 12.24 10.78 3.96
CA ALA A 269 13.11 9.87 4.70
C ALA A 269 14.03 10.66 5.66
N PRO A 270 14.32 10.13 6.86
CA PRO A 270 15.30 10.70 7.78
C PRO A 270 16.66 10.97 7.11
N GLN A 271 17.38 12.00 7.55
CA GLN A 271 18.68 12.34 6.97
C GLN A 271 19.65 11.16 7.07
N GLY A 272 20.17 10.70 5.92
CA GLY A 272 21.11 9.58 5.83
C GLY A 272 20.51 8.21 5.54
N THR A 273 19.18 8.09 5.39
CA THR A 273 18.52 6.86 4.91
C THR A 273 18.00 7.02 3.49
N ASN A 274 18.01 5.92 2.73
CA ASN A 274 17.29 5.82 1.46
C ASN A 274 16.07 4.94 1.66
N GLU A 275 14.89 5.44 1.29
CA GLU A 275 13.61 4.72 1.40
C GLU A 275 12.93 4.62 0.04
N ARG A 276 12.35 3.45 -0.22
CA ARG A 276 11.56 3.16 -1.42
C ARG A 276 10.26 2.50 -1.00
N HIS A 277 9.14 3.01 -1.52
CA HIS A 277 7.81 2.53 -1.18
C HIS A 277 7.22 1.82 -2.40
N PHE A 278 6.64 0.65 -2.18
CA PHE A 278 5.98 -0.14 -3.22
C PHE A 278 4.58 -0.51 -2.76
N LYS A 279 3.55 -0.13 -3.51
CA LYS A 279 2.17 -0.54 -3.25
C LYS A 279 1.94 -1.92 -3.85
N ILE A 280 1.45 -2.84 -3.04
CA ILE A 280 1.13 -4.23 -3.42
C ILE A 280 -0.37 -4.28 -3.76
N THR A 281 -0.71 -4.37 -5.04
CA THR A 281 -2.13 -4.48 -5.49
C THR A 281 -2.51 -5.89 -5.91
N ALA A 282 -1.54 -6.67 -6.37
CA ALA A 282 -1.73 -8.07 -6.75
C ALA A 282 -0.48 -8.87 -6.37
N ASP A 283 -0.52 -10.18 -6.63
CA ASP A 283 0.62 -11.07 -6.40
C ASP A 283 1.88 -10.56 -7.11
N GLY A 284 3.01 -10.64 -6.43
CA GLY A 284 4.26 -10.16 -6.99
C GLY A 284 5.46 -10.42 -6.10
N THR A 285 6.62 -10.00 -6.60
CA THR A 285 7.91 -10.28 -5.97
C THR A 285 8.73 -9.01 -5.87
N ALA A 286 9.37 -8.79 -4.72
CA ALA A 286 10.36 -7.75 -4.54
C ALA A 286 11.73 -8.39 -4.30
N GLN A 287 12.70 -8.04 -5.13
CA GLN A 287 14.09 -8.43 -4.97
C GLN A 287 14.94 -7.18 -4.72
N VAL A 288 15.61 -7.12 -3.57
CA VAL A 288 16.49 -5.99 -3.25
C VAL A 288 17.92 -6.39 -3.58
N ARG A 289 18.64 -5.57 -4.34
CA ARG A 289 20.05 -5.74 -4.62
C ARG A 289 20.84 -4.78 -3.74
N ALA A 290 21.42 -5.31 -2.66
CA ALA A 290 22.29 -4.55 -1.76
C ALA A 290 23.68 -5.22 -1.63
N PRO A 291 24.73 -4.47 -1.27
CA PRO A 291 26.05 -5.04 -1.02
C PRO A 291 26.07 -6.09 0.09
N SER A 292 25.09 -6.05 1.01
CA SER A 292 24.92 -6.98 2.13
C SER A 292 24.13 -8.26 1.79
N GLY A 293 23.54 -8.37 0.59
CA GLY A 293 22.81 -9.56 0.13
C GLY A 293 21.69 -9.25 -0.89
N GLN A 294 21.04 -10.30 -1.40
CA GLN A 294 19.91 -10.21 -2.32
C GLN A 294 18.64 -10.86 -1.75
N PRO A 295 17.96 -10.25 -0.74
CA PRO A 295 16.72 -10.81 -0.24
C PRO A 295 15.62 -10.73 -1.31
N GLN A 296 14.89 -11.83 -1.47
CA GLN A 296 13.73 -11.94 -2.36
C GLN A 296 12.50 -12.29 -1.52
N TRP A 297 11.45 -11.47 -1.64
CA TRP A 297 10.16 -11.70 -1.02
C TRP A 297 9.10 -11.94 -2.08
N LYS A 298 8.25 -12.95 -1.86
CA LYS A 298 7.06 -13.21 -2.67
C LYS A 298 5.84 -12.82 -1.87
N PHE A 299 4.94 -12.03 -2.44
CA PHE A 299 3.71 -11.56 -1.82
C PHE A 299 2.51 -12.17 -2.54
N SER A 300 1.50 -12.57 -1.76
CA SER A 300 0.17 -12.88 -2.26
C SER A 300 -0.83 -11.87 -1.71
N ALA A 301 -1.52 -11.16 -2.60
CA ALA A 301 -2.44 -10.09 -2.22
C ALA A 301 -3.84 -10.66 -1.99
N ILE A 302 -4.36 -10.54 -0.76
CA ILE A 302 -5.75 -10.91 -0.45
C ILE A 302 -6.65 -9.74 -0.88
N PRO A 303 -7.54 -9.92 -1.87
CA PRO A 303 -8.49 -8.89 -2.26
C PRO A 303 -9.48 -8.62 -1.14
N ASP A 304 -9.83 -7.34 -0.98
CA ASP A 304 -10.88 -6.86 -0.08
C ASP A 304 -12.26 -7.22 -0.65
N ARG A 305 -13.14 -7.80 0.17
CA ARG A 305 -14.50 -8.18 -0.26
C ARG A 305 -15.49 -7.22 0.35
N GLY A 306 -16.47 -6.79 -0.45
CA GLY A 306 -17.53 -5.95 0.07
C GLY A 306 -18.33 -6.65 1.19
N PRO A 307 -18.91 -5.86 2.11
CA PRO A 307 -19.63 -6.40 3.25
C PRO A 307 -20.87 -7.18 2.82
N SER A 308 -21.34 -8.08 3.66
CA SER A 308 -22.63 -8.75 3.49
C SER A 308 -23.57 -8.42 4.66
N ILE A 309 -24.83 -8.18 4.32
CA ILE A 309 -25.89 -7.87 5.28
C ILE A 309 -27.14 -8.66 4.93
N SER A 310 -27.74 -9.29 5.93
CA SER A 310 -28.98 -10.05 5.78
C SER A 310 -29.88 -9.89 7.00
N LEU A 311 -31.17 -10.15 6.84
CA LEU A 311 -32.09 -10.21 7.97
C LEU A 311 -31.81 -11.48 8.76
N ALA A 312 -31.56 -11.33 10.06
CA ALA A 312 -31.39 -12.46 10.97
C ALA A 312 -32.75 -13.04 11.40
N LYS A 313 -33.79 -12.20 11.42
CA LYS A 313 -35.19 -12.54 11.64
C LYS A 313 -36.06 -11.62 10.80
N ASP A 314 -37.28 -12.07 10.52
CA ASP A 314 -38.28 -11.22 9.89
C ASP A 314 -38.54 -9.97 10.75
N PRO A 315 -38.71 -8.78 10.15
CA PRO A 315 -39.00 -7.57 10.88
C PRO A 315 -40.30 -7.70 11.70
N GLU A 316 -40.22 -7.40 12.99
CA GLU A 316 -41.32 -7.58 13.92
C GLU A 316 -41.98 -6.24 14.26
N ARG A 317 -43.32 -6.24 14.34
CA ARG A 317 -44.09 -5.13 14.88
C ARG A 317 -43.97 -5.12 16.40
N GLN A 318 -43.57 -3.99 16.96
CA GLN A 318 -43.55 -3.72 18.39
C GLN A 318 -44.75 -2.86 18.80
N ALA A 319 -44.90 -2.65 20.11
CA ALA A 319 -45.94 -1.77 20.66
C ALA A 319 -45.91 -0.38 19.99
N ARG A 320 -47.10 0.25 19.91
CA ARG A 320 -47.31 1.60 19.35
C ARG A 320 -46.92 1.78 17.86
N GLY A 321 -46.65 0.71 17.13
CA GLY A 321 -46.31 0.80 15.70
C GLY A 321 -44.81 1.01 15.42
N SER A 322 -43.95 0.69 16.40
CA SER A 322 -42.50 0.62 16.16
C SER A 322 -42.12 -0.62 15.36
N LEU A 323 -41.04 -0.51 14.58
CA LEU A 323 -40.45 -1.58 13.78
C LEU A 323 -39.16 -2.07 14.45
N GLN A 324 -39.11 -3.34 14.79
CA GLN A 324 -37.88 -4.01 15.24
C GLN A 324 -37.27 -4.80 14.10
N MET A 325 -35.99 -4.56 13.83
CA MET A 325 -35.22 -5.29 12.83
C MET A 325 -34.03 -5.96 13.48
N SER A 326 -33.84 -7.24 13.18
CA SER A 326 -32.64 -8.00 13.52
C SER A 326 -31.90 -8.35 12.24
N TYR A 327 -30.62 -7.97 12.15
CA TYR A 327 -29.80 -8.17 10.95
C TYR A 327 -28.44 -8.75 11.32
N LYS A 328 -27.89 -9.55 10.41
CA LYS A 328 -26.55 -10.11 10.50
C LYS A 328 -25.64 -9.36 9.55
N LEU A 329 -24.46 -9.02 10.04
CA LEU A 329 -23.40 -8.32 9.31
C LEU A 329 -22.17 -9.22 9.26
N GLU A 330 -21.58 -9.38 8.08
CA GLU A 330 -20.31 -10.09 7.91
C GLU A 330 -19.39 -9.34 6.95
N ASP A 331 -18.14 -9.13 7.38
CA ASP A 331 -17.09 -8.44 6.62
C ASP A 331 -15.70 -8.89 7.10
N ASP A 332 -14.69 -8.87 6.22
CA ASP A 332 -13.33 -9.30 6.54
C ASP A 332 -12.54 -8.26 7.36
N TYR A 333 -12.79 -6.97 7.14
CA TYR A 333 -12.11 -5.87 7.83
C TYR A 333 -13.00 -5.07 8.80
N GLY A 334 -14.31 -5.16 8.64
CA GLY A 334 -15.35 -4.67 9.54
C GLY A 334 -16.25 -3.61 8.90
N VAL A 335 -17.55 -3.74 9.14
CA VAL A 335 -18.57 -2.76 8.71
C VAL A 335 -18.53 -1.50 9.58
N THR A 336 -18.55 -0.33 8.95
CA THR A 336 -18.53 0.99 9.60
C THR A 336 -19.90 1.67 9.60
N GLU A 337 -20.73 1.41 8.58
CA GLU A 337 -22.07 1.97 8.46
C GLU A 337 -23.06 0.92 7.97
N ALA A 338 -24.29 0.97 8.48
CA ALA A 338 -25.39 0.17 7.98
C ALA A 338 -26.67 1.00 7.95
N GLN A 339 -27.51 0.80 6.94
CA GLN A 339 -28.72 1.59 6.71
C GLN A 339 -29.87 0.70 6.24
N ALA A 340 -31.07 0.97 6.73
CA ALA A 340 -32.29 0.43 6.16
C ALA A 340 -32.90 1.47 5.21
N THR A 341 -33.19 1.02 3.99
CA THR A 341 -33.89 1.82 2.97
C THR A 341 -35.17 1.13 2.59
N PHE A 342 -36.24 1.90 2.45
CA PHE A 342 -37.56 1.41 2.08
C PHE A 342 -37.96 2.00 0.74
N ALA A 343 -38.71 1.24 -0.05
CA ALA A 343 -39.33 1.72 -1.28
C ALA A 343 -40.79 1.29 -1.30
N ALA A 344 -41.72 2.19 -1.66
CA ALA A 344 -43.13 1.80 -1.81
C ALA A 344 -43.28 0.74 -2.91
N ARG A 345 -44.00 -0.33 -2.58
CA ARG A 345 -44.41 -1.33 -3.56
C ARG A 345 -45.76 -0.93 -4.13
N ARG A 346 -45.87 -0.87 -5.46
CA ARG A 346 -47.18 -0.85 -6.11
C ARG A 346 -47.69 -2.28 -6.20
N GLY A 347 -48.96 -2.48 -5.84
CA GLY A 347 -49.64 -3.75 -6.12
C GLY A 347 -49.57 -4.02 -7.62
N GLU A 348 -48.97 -5.14 -8.01
CA GLU A 348 -48.95 -5.62 -9.39
C GLU A 348 -50.36 -6.12 -9.78
N THR A 349 -51.32 -5.19 -9.91
CA THR A 349 -52.58 -5.50 -10.56
C THR A 349 -52.45 -5.17 -12.05
N PRO A 350 -52.65 -6.14 -12.97
CA PRO A 350 -52.43 -5.94 -14.42
C PRO A 350 -53.23 -4.80 -15.06
N GLN A 351 -54.24 -4.27 -14.36
CA GLN A 351 -55.19 -3.27 -14.88
C GLN A 351 -54.69 -1.82 -14.80
N GLN A 352 -53.57 -1.54 -14.11
CA GLN A 352 -53.15 -0.16 -13.76
C GLN A 352 -51.84 0.27 -14.45
N LYS A 353 -51.66 -0.13 -15.72
CA LYS A 353 -50.58 0.39 -16.59
C LYS A 353 -50.90 1.78 -17.19
N SER A 354 -52.06 2.37 -16.89
CA SER A 354 -52.52 3.63 -17.49
C SER A 354 -52.67 4.81 -16.52
N SER A 355 -52.48 4.64 -15.21
CA SER A 355 -52.45 5.79 -14.28
C SER A 355 -51.11 6.49 -14.39
N ALA A 356 -51.14 7.83 -14.49
CA ALA A 356 -49.97 8.70 -14.41
C ALA A 356 -49.01 8.25 -13.30
N GLU A 357 -47.71 8.50 -13.49
CA GLU A 357 -46.69 8.13 -12.52
C GLU A 357 -47.06 8.70 -11.13
N ALA A 358 -47.21 7.80 -10.15
CA ALA A 358 -47.59 8.17 -8.80
C ALA A 358 -46.61 9.22 -8.27
N ARG A 359 -47.14 10.30 -7.70
CA ARG A 359 -46.34 11.45 -7.28
C ARG A 359 -46.28 11.49 -5.75
N PRO A 360 -45.36 10.76 -5.10
CA PRO A 360 -45.25 10.78 -3.64
C PRO A 360 -44.83 12.16 -3.15
N LEU A 361 -45.48 12.63 -2.09
CA LEU A 361 -45.18 13.92 -1.48
C LEU A 361 -43.93 13.85 -0.57
N PHE A 362 -43.65 12.66 -0.03
CA PHE A 362 -42.57 12.40 0.91
C PHE A 362 -41.57 11.41 0.33
N ALA A 363 -40.31 11.51 0.74
CA ALA A 363 -39.34 10.47 0.43
C ALA A 363 -39.66 9.23 1.30
N PRO A 364 -39.44 8.01 0.78
CA PRO A 364 -39.52 6.82 1.60
C PRO A 364 -38.60 6.90 2.82
N PRO A 365 -38.97 6.29 3.95
CA PRO A 365 -38.16 6.33 5.16
C PRO A 365 -36.81 5.66 4.90
N GLN A 366 -35.76 6.24 5.49
CA GLN A 366 -34.43 5.65 5.54
C GLN A 366 -33.76 6.03 6.86
N PHE A 367 -33.10 5.08 7.50
CA PHE A 367 -32.44 5.34 8.79
C PHE A 367 -31.25 4.41 9.01
N ALA A 368 -30.28 4.91 9.78
CA ALA A 368 -29.10 4.17 10.16
C ALA A 368 -29.44 3.02 11.13
N LEU A 369 -28.77 1.89 10.93
CA LEU A 369 -28.84 0.71 11.77
C LEU A 369 -27.73 0.74 12.82
N GLY A 370 -28.05 0.41 14.06
CA GLY A 370 -27.07 0.32 15.14
C GLY A 370 -26.07 -0.83 14.89
N LEU A 371 -24.78 -0.54 14.97
CA LEU A 371 -23.77 -1.59 14.86
C LEU A 371 -23.52 -2.23 16.24
N PRO A 372 -23.39 -3.58 16.33
CA PRO A 372 -23.08 -4.25 17.59
C PRO A 372 -21.77 -3.78 18.23
N ASN A 373 -20.74 -3.60 17.40
CA ASN A 373 -19.41 -3.13 17.79
C ASN A 373 -18.89 -2.10 16.77
N ALA A 374 -17.96 -1.25 17.18
CA ALA A 374 -17.19 -0.44 16.24
C ALA A 374 -16.39 -1.35 15.30
N ARG A 375 -16.58 -1.22 13.98
CA ARG A 375 -16.03 -2.12 12.93
C ARG A 375 -16.44 -3.58 13.13
N THR A 376 -17.74 -3.85 12.97
CA THR A 376 -18.29 -5.20 13.15
C THR A 376 -17.86 -6.11 11.99
N ARG A 377 -16.99 -7.10 12.28
CA ARG A 377 -16.60 -8.15 11.30
C ARG A 377 -17.63 -9.27 11.19
N ASN A 378 -18.19 -9.70 12.31
CA ASN A 378 -19.30 -10.63 12.34
C ASN A 378 -20.14 -10.35 13.57
N GLY A 379 -21.44 -10.16 13.40
CA GLY A 379 -22.33 -9.89 14.51
C GLY A 379 -23.78 -9.78 14.09
N VAL A 380 -24.67 -9.94 15.07
CA VAL A 380 -26.10 -9.68 14.91
C VAL A 380 -26.42 -8.37 15.62
N GLY A 381 -26.96 -7.42 14.87
CA GLY A 381 -27.46 -6.14 15.38
C GLY A 381 -28.98 -6.15 15.48
N GLN A 382 -29.48 -5.31 16.40
CA GLN A 382 -30.91 -5.04 16.54
C GLN A 382 -31.12 -3.54 16.59
N THR A 383 -32.07 -3.06 15.80
CA THR A 383 -32.51 -1.66 15.81
C THR A 383 -34.02 -1.62 15.93
N VAL A 384 -34.51 -0.83 16.88
CA VAL A 384 -35.93 -0.48 17.01
C VAL A 384 -36.11 0.95 16.54
N LYS A 385 -36.99 1.17 15.57
CA LYS A 385 -37.31 2.50 15.06
C LYS A 385 -38.82 2.71 15.09
N ASP A 386 -39.24 3.81 15.71
CA ASP A 386 -40.62 4.26 15.62
C ASP A 386 -40.88 4.91 14.27
N LEU A 387 -41.81 4.34 13.50
CA LEU A 387 -42.28 4.83 12.20
C LEU A 387 -43.80 5.07 12.23
N SER A 388 -44.41 5.07 13.40
CA SER A 388 -45.86 5.17 13.57
C SER A 388 -46.44 6.50 13.04
N GLU A 389 -45.68 7.58 13.16
CA GLU A 389 -46.04 8.91 12.63
C GLU A 389 -45.63 9.10 11.16
N ASP A 390 -44.86 8.18 10.57
CA ASP A 390 -44.39 8.34 9.18
C ASP A 390 -45.57 8.29 8.19
N PRO A 391 -45.60 9.11 7.12
CA PRO A 391 -46.65 9.05 6.11
C PRO A 391 -46.75 7.70 5.38
N TYR A 392 -45.67 6.91 5.35
CA TYR A 392 -45.64 5.56 4.80
C TYR A 392 -46.13 4.49 5.79
N ALA A 393 -46.49 4.84 7.04
CA ALA A 393 -47.00 3.89 8.00
C ALA A 393 -48.19 3.09 7.42
N GLY A 394 -48.09 1.75 7.47
CA GLY A 394 -49.11 0.85 6.93
C GLY A 394 -49.11 0.69 5.41
N ALA A 395 -48.17 1.32 4.69
CA ALA A 395 -47.97 1.08 3.27
C ALA A 395 -47.22 -0.25 3.02
N ASP A 396 -47.47 -0.86 1.87
CA ASP A 396 -46.67 -1.98 1.38
C ASP A 396 -45.34 -1.46 0.84
N VAL A 397 -44.23 -1.95 1.40
CA VAL A 397 -42.87 -1.50 1.09
C VAL A 397 -41.93 -2.68 0.88
N THR A 398 -40.90 -2.44 0.09
CA THR A 398 -39.74 -3.31 -0.04
C THR A 398 -38.60 -2.73 0.77
N LEU A 399 -38.12 -3.49 1.74
CA LEU A 399 -36.98 -3.18 2.59
C LEU A 399 -35.70 -3.68 1.90
N THR A 400 -34.68 -2.85 1.84
CA THR A 400 -33.32 -3.23 1.44
C THR A 400 -32.34 -2.69 2.48
N LEU A 401 -31.55 -3.59 3.06
CA LEU A 401 -30.49 -3.22 3.97
C LEU A 401 -29.22 -2.99 3.16
N THR A 402 -28.47 -1.94 3.50
CA THR A 402 -27.18 -1.64 2.90
C THR A 402 -26.13 -1.54 4.00
N ALA A 403 -24.99 -2.19 3.84
CA ALA A 403 -23.83 -2.10 4.70
C ALA A 403 -22.67 -1.51 3.92
N LYS A 404 -21.81 -0.74 4.60
CA LYS A 404 -20.65 -0.09 4.01
C LYS A 404 -19.43 -0.28 4.91
N ASP A 405 -18.29 -0.56 4.29
CA ASP A 405 -17.01 -0.68 4.98
C ASP A 405 -16.25 0.66 5.02
N GLU A 406 -15.02 0.64 5.55
CA GLU A 406 -14.17 1.83 5.69
C GLU A 406 -13.58 2.31 4.34
N VAL A 407 -13.50 1.42 3.34
CA VAL A 407 -12.96 1.71 1.99
C VAL A 407 -14.07 2.22 1.05
N GLY A 408 -15.33 2.09 1.47
CA GLY A 408 -16.52 2.50 0.75
C GLY A 408 -17.15 1.41 -0.11
N ASN A 409 -16.76 0.13 0.04
CA ASN A 409 -17.48 -0.96 -0.61
C ASN A 409 -18.85 -1.12 0.05
N GLU A 410 -19.86 -1.40 -0.78
CA GLU A 410 -21.25 -1.52 -0.35
C GLU A 410 -21.78 -2.93 -0.57
N GLY A 411 -22.48 -3.45 0.43
CA GLY A 411 -23.20 -4.71 0.42
C GLY A 411 -24.69 -4.48 0.59
N LYS A 412 -25.53 -5.16 -0.22
CA LYS A 412 -26.99 -5.06 -0.12
C LYS A 412 -27.62 -6.40 0.23
N SER A 413 -28.65 -6.36 1.06
CA SER A 413 -29.45 -7.54 1.36
C SER A 413 -30.38 -7.92 0.21
N GLU A 414 -30.92 -9.13 0.26
CA GLU A 414 -32.09 -9.46 -0.55
C GLU A 414 -33.27 -8.53 -0.22
N PRO A 415 -34.06 -8.10 -1.22
CA PRO A 415 -35.22 -7.25 -0.96
C PRO A 415 -36.28 -8.02 -0.16
N PHE A 416 -36.67 -7.47 0.99
CA PHE A 416 -37.69 -8.07 1.84
C PHE A 416 -39.02 -7.32 1.71
N ASN A 417 -40.07 -8.08 1.40
CA ASN A 417 -41.37 -7.51 1.12
C ASN A 417 -42.24 -7.49 2.38
N MET A 418 -42.66 -6.30 2.83
CA MET A 418 -43.46 -6.17 4.05
C MET A 418 -44.46 -5.02 4.01
N ARG A 419 -45.36 -4.98 4.99
CA ARG A 419 -46.19 -3.81 5.28
C ARG A 419 -45.63 -3.09 6.50
N LEU A 420 -45.40 -1.79 6.38
CA LEU A 420 -44.86 -1.02 7.51
C LEU A 420 -45.80 -1.08 8.71
N PRO A 421 -45.26 -1.25 9.94
CA PRO A 421 -46.04 -1.02 11.14
C PRO A 421 -46.70 0.36 11.12
N GLU A 422 -47.93 0.42 11.63
CA GLU A 422 -48.71 1.65 11.76
C GLU A 422 -49.32 1.71 13.15
N ARG A 423 -49.51 2.92 13.67
CA ARG A 423 -50.33 3.13 14.88
C ARG A 423 -51.73 2.59 14.61
N LEU A 424 -52.25 1.80 15.54
CA LEU A 424 -53.62 1.31 15.43
C LEU A 424 -54.57 2.45 15.83
N PHE A 425 -55.50 2.78 14.95
CA PHE A 425 -56.62 3.67 15.23
C PHE A 425 -57.87 2.80 15.39
N THR A 426 -58.59 2.97 16.49
CA THR A 426 -59.80 2.21 16.81
C THR A 426 -61.04 2.95 16.31
N LYS A 427 -61.04 4.29 16.41
CA LYS A 427 -62.19 5.11 16.04
C LYS A 427 -62.38 5.12 14.52
N PRO A 428 -63.61 4.85 14.01
CA PRO A 428 -63.86 4.78 12.57
C PRO A 428 -63.46 6.04 11.79
N LEU A 429 -63.74 7.22 12.34
CA LEU A 429 -63.38 8.50 11.71
C LEU A 429 -61.86 8.66 11.64
N ALA A 430 -61.13 8.41 12.73
CA ALA A 430 -59.67 8.51 12.74
C ALA A 430 -59.01 7.53 11.76
N ARG A 431 -59.53 6.28 11.67
CA ARG A 431 -59.09 5.30 10.67
C ARG A 431 -59.26 5.81 9.24
N ALA A 432 -60.42 6.39 8.93
CA ALA A 432 -60.70 6.94 7.60
C ALA A 432 -59.74 8.10 7.26
N LEU A 433 -59.48 8.99 8.22
CA LEU A 433 -58.55 10.11 8.04
C LEU A 433 -57.11 9.64 7.77
N ILE A 434 -56.64 8.60 8.48
CA ILE A 434 -55.29 8.06 8.30
C ILE A 434 -55.15 7.30 6.99
N GLU A 435 -56.20 6.62 6.55
CA GLU A 435 -56.24 6.04 5.20
C GLU A 435 -56.10 7.14 4.13
N GLN A 436 -56.90 8.21 4.24
CA GLN A 436 -56.83 9.35 3.31
C GLN A 436 -55.47 10.06 3.36
N ARG A 437 -54.89 10.21 4.56
CA ARG A 437 -53.53 10.72 4.76
C ARG A 437 -52.51 9.91 3.97
N ARG A 438 -52.56 8.58 4.07
CA ARG A 438 -51.63 7.69 3.36
C ARG A 438 -51.82 7.78 1.85
N VAL A 439 -53.06 7.77 1.36
CA VAL A 439 -53.35 7.92 -0.08
C VAL A 439 -52.75 9.22 -0.62
N LEU A 440 -52.98 10.35 0.06
CA LEU A 440 -52.45 11.65 -0.36
C LEU A 440 -50.92 11.72 -0.27
N ALA A 441 -50.33 11.13 0.76
CA ALA A 441 -48.88 11.14 0.97
C ALA A 441 -48.12 10.32 -0.09
N LEU A 442 -48.66 9.16 -0.47
CA LEU A 442 -48.07 8.26 -1.45
C LEU A 442 -48.32 8.71 -2.90
N ASP A 443 -49.44 9.40 -3.16
CA ASP A 443 -49.75 9.92 -4.48
C ASP A 443 -50.55 11.24 -4.42
N ALA A 444 -49.87 12.35 -4.71
CA ALA A 444 -50.46 13.68 -4.79
C ALA A 444 -51.52 13.80 -5.90
N ASN A 445 -51.49 12.94 -6.92
CA ASN A 445 -52.48 12.95 -8.00
C ASN A 445 -53.88 12.53 -7.51
N GLN A 446 -53.96 11.88 -6.35
CA GLN A 446 -55.21 11.42 -5.74
C GLN A 446 -55.91 12.50 -4.90
N ASN A 447 -55.46 13.76 -4.97
CA ASN A 447 -56.02 14.89 -4.21
C ASN A 447 -57.55 15.02 -4.36
N GLY A 448 -58.10 14.84 -5.56
CA GLY A 448 -59.54 14.94 -5.83
C GLY A 448 -60.33 13.80 -5.22
N GLN A 449 -59.77 12.58 -5.23
CA GLN A 449 -60.39 11.42 -4.58
C GLN A 449 -60.38 11.59 -3.05
N VAL A 450 -59.27 12.07 -2.50
CA VAL A 450 -59.15 12.36 -1.06
C VAL A 450 -60.13 13.47 -0.65
N TYR A 451 -60.23 14.54 -1.43
CA TYR A 451 -61.21 15.60 -1.19
C TYR A 451 -62.64 15.06 -1.18
N ALA A 452 -63.02 14.26 -2.18
CA ALA A 452 -64.35 13.65 -2.24
C ALA A 452 -64.63 12.73 -1.03
N ALA A 453 -63.62 12.00 -0.55
CA ALA A 453 -63.75 11.18 0.65
C ALA A 453 -63.96 12.03 1.92
N LEU A 454 -63.20 13.11 2.09
CA LEU A 454 -63.38 14.04 3.21
C LEU A 454 -64.73 14.76 3.16
N ASP A 455 -65.19 15.14 1.96
CA ASP A 455 -66.49 15.76 1.74
C ASP A 455 -67.64 14.79 2.05
N ALA A 456 -67.51 13.52 1.65
CA ALA A 456 -68.49 12.48 1.97
C ALA A 456 -68.66 12.26 3.49
N LEU A 457 -67.58 12.36 4.26
CA LEU A 457 -67.62 12.27 5.73
C LEU A 457 -68.38 13.45 6.37
N MET A 458 -68.61 14.55 5.65
CA MET A 458 -69.35 15.73 6.11
C MET A 458 -70.83 15.73 5.72
N ILE A 459 -71.31 14.78 4.91
CA ILE A 459 -72.71 14.75 4.42
C ILE A 459 -73.71 14.50 5.56
N ALA A 460 -73.36 13.62 6.50
CA ALA A 460 -74.21 13.28 7.65
C ALA A 460 -73.43 13.48 8.97
N PRO A 461 -73.22 14.74 9.39
CA PRO A 461 -72.35 15.04 10.53
C PRO A 461 -72.87 14.44 11.84
N GLU A 462 -74.19 14.27 11.99
CA GLU A 462 -74.77 13.63 13.18
C GLU A 462 -74.40 12.15 13.33
N LEU A 463 -74.01 11.49 12.23
CA LEU A 463 -73.56 10.09 12.25
C LEU A 463 -72.03 9.97 12.28
N PHE A 464 -71.32 10.83 11.55
CA PHE A 464 -69.88 10.68 11.34
C PHE A 464 -69.00 11.61 12.19
N THR A 465 -69.53 12.77 12.62
CA THR A 465 -68.79 13.81 13.36
C THR A 465 -69.70 14.49 14.40
N PRO A 466 -70.22 13.76 15.40
CA PRO A 466 -71.19 14.30 16.36
C PRO A 466 -70.62 15.45 17.22
N GLU A 467 -69.30 15.48 17.41
CA GLU A 467 -68.61 16.58 18.09
C GLU A 467 -68.31 17.74 17.12
N ALA A 468 -68.80 18.93 17.44
CA ALA A 468 -68.63 20.13 16.61
C ALA A 468 -67.15 20.46 16.31
N GLY A 469 -66.24 20.21 17.27
CA GLY A 469 -64.80 20.41 17.08
C GLY A 469 -64.21 19.50 16.00
N GLN A 470 -64.63 18.24 15.95
CA GLN A 470 -64.17 17.27 14.95
C GLN A 470 -64.69 17.66 13.55
N TYR A 471 -65.96 18.07 13.45
CA TYR A 471 -66.54 18.56 12.19
C TYR A 471 -65.82 19.80 11.66
N LEU A 472 -65.58 20.81 12.51
CA LEU A 472 -64.88 22.03 12.10
C LEU A 472 -63.43 21.74 11.69
N GLY A 473 -62.74 20.82 12.38
CA GLY A 473 -61.41 20.36 12.02
C GLY A 473 -61.41 19.72 10.63
N LEU A 474 -62.34 18.79 10.37
CA LEU A 474 -62.49 18.13 9.07
C LEU A 474 -62.80 19.13 7.95
N TYR A 475 -63.74 20.05 8.19
CA TYR A 475 -64.10 21.12 7.25
C TYR A 475 -62.89 22.00 6.90
N SER A 476 -62.11 22.39 7.90
CA SER A 476 -60.89 23.18 7.70
C SER A 476 -59.88 22.44 6.83
N ILE A 477 -59.67 21.14 7.07
CA ILE A 477 -58.74 20.32 6.29
C ILE A 477 -59.23 20.15 4.86
N ALA A 478 -60.52 19.89 4.64
CA ALA A 478 -61.09 19.77 3.30
C ALA A 478 -60.92 21.07 2.50
N ARG A 479 -61.15 22.23 3.12
CA ARG A 479 -60.88 23.55 2.52
C ARG A 479 -59.40 23.80 2.26
N GLN A 480 -58.52 23.37 3.17
CA GLN A 480 -57.07 23.46 2.98
C GLN A 480 -56.62 22.62 1.77
N LEU A 481 -57.17 21.41 1.62
CA LEU A 481 -56.91 20.54 0.46
C LEU A 481 -57.44 21.14 -0.84
N ASP A 482 -58.65 21.69 -0.84
CA ASP A 482 -59.24 22.37 -2.00
C ASP A 482 -58.46 23.62 -2.41
N ALA A 483 -57.80 24.31 -1.47
CA ALA A 483 -56.93 25.46 -1.76
C ALA A 483 -55.49 25.07 -2.13
N ALA A 484 -55.04 23.85 -1.78
CA ALA A 484 -53.68 23.42 -2.00
C ALA A 484 -53.38 23.24 -3.51
N ARG A 485 -52.43 24.03 -4.03
CA ARG A 485 -51.96 23.96 -5.43
C ARG A 485 -50.49 23.52 -5.55
N THR A 486 -49.79 23.41 -4.43
CA THR A 486 -48.36 23.10 -4.36
C THR A 486 -48.11 21.91 -3.45
N ASP A 487 -46.99 21.21 -3.65
CA ASP A 487 -46.63 20.04 -2.82
C ASP A 487 -46.39 20.43 -1.38
N ALA A 488 -45.87 21.65 -1.13
CA ALA A 488 -45.72 22.16 0.23
C ALA A 488 -47.07 22.25 0.94
N ALA A 489 -48.09 22.84 0.29
CA ALA A 489 -49.43 22.92 0.86
C ALA A 489 -50.07 21.54 1.05
N LEU A 490 -49.86 20.60 0.11
CA LEU A 490 -50.36 19.23 0.27
C LEU A 490 -49.68 18.49 1.44
N ARG A 491 -48.39 18.72 1.70
CA ARG A 491 -47.71 18.17 2.88
C ARG A 491 -48.29 18.72 4.19
N GLU A 492 -48.68 19.99 4.22
CA GLU A 492 -49.37 20.58 5.38
C GLU A 492 -50.73 19.90 5.61
N VAL A 493 -51.49 19.61 4.54
CA VAL A 493 -52.75 18.86 4.65
C VAL A 493 -52.51 17.47 5.25
N VAL A 494 -51.47 16.76 4.79
CA VAL A 494 -51.07 15.45 5.36
C VAL A 494 -50.75 15.56 6.85
N ALA A 495 -50.10 16.64 7.29
CA ALA A 495 -49.83 16.90 8.71
C ALA A 495 -51.11 17.22 9.49
N SER A 496 -52.02 18.03 8.95
CA SER A 496 -53.32 18.34 9.57
C SER A 496 -54.20 17.10 9.73
N LEU A 497 -54.23 16.21 8.72
CA LEU A 497 -54.96 14.94 8.78
C LEU A 497 -54.46 14.05 9.92
N TRP A 498 -53.14 13.97 10.10
CA TRP A 498 -52.53 13.27 11.25
C TRP A 498 -52.97 13.89 12.58
N ALA A 499 -52.81 15.21 12.72
CA ALA A 499 -53.13 15.90 13.97
C ALA A 499 -54.60 15.72 14.37
N LEU A 500 -55.52 15.83 13.42
CA LEU A 500 -56.94 15.61 13.68
C LEU A 500 -57.23 14.15 14.04
N ALA A 501 -56.67 13.18 13.30
CA ALA A 501 -56.86 11.77 13.60
C ALA A 501 -56.35 11.39 15.00
N VAL A 502 -55.17 11.88 15.39
CA VAL A 502 -54.61 11.70 16.74
C VAL A 502 -55.50 12.36 17.78
N THR A 503 -55.97 13.59 17.54
CA THR A 503 -56.87 14.29 18.47
C THR A 503 -58.20 13.57 18.63
N ILE A 504 -58.75 12.98 17.57
CA ILE A 504 -59.97 12.17 17.64
C ILE A 504 -59.69 10.90 18.44
N GLU A 505 -58.63 10.17 18.14
CA GLU A 505 -58.26 8.93 18.84
C GLU A 505 -57.99 9.17 20.33
N ASP A 506 -57.18 10.17 20.63
CA ASP A 506 -56.76 10.53 21.99
C ASP A 506 -57.76 11.44 22.71
N GLY A 507 -58.83 11.88 22.03
CA GLY A 507 -59.85 12.78 22.55
C GLY A 507 -60.67 12.18 23.70
N ASP A 508 -60.79 10.85 23.74
CA ASP A 508 -61.47 10.13 24.83
C ASP A 508 -60.55 9.82 26.01
N ILE A 509 -59.25 10.17 25.92
CA ILE A 509 -58.35 10.03 27.06
C ILE A 509 -58.81 11.06 28.08
N THR A 510 -59.55 10.58 29.08
CA THR A 510 -60.06 11.43 30.14
C THR A 510 -58.89 12.06 30.88
N ASP A 511 -59.14 13.18 31.56
CA ASP A 511 -58.12 13.80 32.41
C ASP A 511 -57.56 12.81 33.45
N VAL A 512 -58.34 11.79 33.80
CA VAL A 512 -57.94 10.70 34.71
C VAL A 512 -56.91 9.78 34.09
N ASP A 513 -57.07 9.38 32.83
CA ASP A 513 -56.09 8.57 32.09
C ASP A 513 -54.78 9.34 31.87
N LYS A 514 -54.86 10.64 31.52
CA LYS A 514 -53.68 11.50 31.39
C LYS A 514 -52.94 11.65 32.73
N ALA A 515 -53.69 11.87 33.82
CA ALA A 515 -53.12 12.00 35.15
C ALA A 515 -52.45 10.71 35.64
N LEU A 516 -53.03 9.54 35.33
CA LEU A 516 -52.43 8.25 35.66
C LEU A 516 -51.10 8.04 34.92
N ARG A 517 -51.08 8.28 33.61
CA ARG A 517 -49.85 8.19 32.80
C ARG A 517 -48.77 9.15 33.28
N ALA A 518 -49.14 10.41 33.54
CA ALA A 518 -48.21 11.40 34.08
C ALA A 518 -47.62 10.99 35.44
N ALA A 519 -48.42 10.38 36.32
CA ALA A 519 -47.95 9.88 37.60
C ALA A 519 -47.00 8.67 37.45
N GLN A 520 -47.27 7.77 36.50
CA GLN A 520 -46.40 6.64 36.19
C GLN A 520 -45.04 7.09 35.65
N ASP A 521 -45.05 8.01 34.67
CA ASP A 521 -43.83 8.51 34.04
C ASP A 521 -42.98 9.32 35.01
N ALA A 522 -43.61 10.16 35.84
CA ALA A 522 -42.90 10.93 36.87
C ALA A 522 -42.22 10.00 37.88
N LEU A 523 -42.88 8.91 38.29
CA LEU A 523 -42.29 7.91 39.18
C LEU A 523 -41.16 7.14 38.49
N LYS A 524 -41.32 6.74 37.23
CA LYS A 524 -40.27 6.07 36.45
C LYS A 524 -39.01 6.91 36.36
N GLN A 525 -39.15 8.19 35.99
CA GLN A 525 -38.03 9.13 35.90
C GLN A 525 -37.37 9.35 37.26
N ALA A 526 -38.14 9.41 38.34
CA ALA A 526 -37.60 9.54 39.70
C ALA A 526 -36.77 8.30 40.11
N LEU A 527 -37.20 7.10 39.73
CA LEU A 527 -36.44 5.87 39.96
C LEU A 527 -35.16 5.84 39.11
N GLU A 528 -35.22 6.27 37.84
CA GLU A 528 -34.08 6.31 36.92
C GLU A 528 -32.96 7.27 37.38
N ARG A 529 -33.33 8.48 37.83
CA ARG A 529 -32.37 9.45 38.35
C ARG A 529 -31.96 9.20 39.80
N GLY A 530 -32.51 8.17 40.44
CA GLY A 530 -32.24 7.83 41.82
C GLY A 530 -32.67 8.91 42.82
N ALA A 531 -33.87 9.48 42.66
CA ALA A 531 -34.47 10.49 43.53
C ALA A 531 -34.46 10.12 45.02
N SER A 532 -34.67 11.11 45.89
CA SER A 532 -34.75 10.92 47.34
C SER A 532 -36.00 10.12 47.74
N ASP A 533 -35.92 9.42 48.87
CA ASP A 533 -37.01 8.58 49.37
C ASP A 533 -38.32 9.36 49.60
N GLU A 534 -38.21 10.62 50.02
CA GLU A 534 -39.36 11.50 50.20
C GLU A 534 -40.07 11.82 48.87
N GLU A 535 -39.28 12.04 47.82
CA GLU A 535 -39.82 12.33 46.49
C GLU A 535 -40.48 11.10 45.87
N ILE A 536 -39.84 9.93 46.01
CA ILE A 536 -40.41 8.66 45.55
C ILE A 536 -41.70 8.34 46.29
N LYS A 537 -41.74 8.55 47.62
CA LYS A 537 -42.96 8.37 48.41
C LYS A 537 -44.11 9.25 47.89
N LYS A 538 -43.84 10.54 47.68
CA LYS A 538 -44.85 11.48 47.16
C LYS A 538 -45.37 11.08 45.77
N LEU A 539 -44.48 10.65 44.87
CA LEU A 539 -44.85 10.19 43.54
C LEU A 539 -45.63 8.87 43.57
N THR A 540 -45.28 7.97 44.51
CA THR A 540 -46.01 6.71 44.74
C THR A 540 -47.43 6.97 45.26
N GLU A 541 -47.60 7.93 46.17
CA GLU A 541 -48.93 8.38 46.63
C GLU A 541 -49.75 9.02 45.50
N ASN A 542 -49.12 9.84 44.66
CA ASN A 542 -49.78 10.41 43.48
C ASN A 542 -50.24 9.32 42.49
N LEU A 543 -49.41 8.31 42.27
CA LEU A 543 -49.76 7.16 41.43
C LEU A 543 -50.95 6.39 42.00
N ARG A 544 -50.96 6.11 43.31
CA ARG A 544 -52.11 5.47 43.99
C ARG A 544 -53.39 6.28 43.81
N ALA A 545 -53.33 7.59 44.04
CA ALA A 545 -54.48 8.47 43.89
C ALA A 545 -55.00 8.55 42.46
N ALA A 546 -54.11 8.56 41.45
CA ALA A 546 -54.49 8.55 40.05
C ALA A 546 -55.11 7.20 39.64
N LEU A 547 -54.55 6.09 40.12
CA LEU A 547 -55.06 4.74 39.87
C LEU A 547 -56.46 4.55 40.47
N ASP A 548 -56.69 5.06 41.68
CA ASP A 548 -58.02 5.02 42.32
C ASP A 548 -59.07 5.79 41.52
N LYS A 549 -58.72 6.97 41.00
CA LYS A 549 -59.60 7.74 40.13
C LYS A 549 -59.91 6.98 38.84
N PHE A 550 -58.89 6.34 38.25
CA PHE A 550 -59.04 5.53 37.04
C PHE A 550 -59.99 4.34 37.27
N MET A 551 -59.81 3.60 38.36
CA MET A 551 -60.69 2.46 38.68
C MET A 551 -62.13 2.88 38.95
N ARG A 552 -62.35 4.05 39.59
CA ARG A 552 -63.70 4.60 39.78
C ARG A 552 -64.35 4.96 38.45
N GLN A 553 -63.62 5.62 37.55
CA GLN A 553 -64.11 5.96 36.22
C GLN A 553 -64.43 4.70 35.42
N LEU A 554 -63.56 3.69 35.46
CA LEU A 554 -63.79 2.41 34.81
C LEU A 554 -65.05 1.72 35.34
N ALA A 555 -65.26 1.73 36.66
CA ALA A 555 -66.47 1.20 37.28
C ALA A 555 -67.74 1.97 36.89
N GLU A 556 -67.67 3.30 36.78
CA GLU A 556 -68.77 4.15 36.32
C GLU A 556 -69.10 3.92 34.83
N GLN A 557 -68.08 3.79 33.97
CA GLN A 557 -68.25 3.45 32.55
C GLN A 557 -68.92 2.10 32.37
N LEU A 558 -68.48 1.07 33.10
CA LEU A 558 -69.09 -0.26 33.09
C LEU A 558 -70.55 -0.24 33.59
N ARG A 559 -70.86 0.65 34.53
CA ARG A 559 -72.22 0.82 35.07
C ARG A 559 -73.15 1.57 34.10
N ASN A 560 -72.61 2.51 33.33
CA ASN A 560 -73.35 3.31 32.37
C ASN A 560 -73.54 2.61 31.01
N ASN A 561 -72.68 1.63 30.66
CA ASN A 561 -72.80 0.81 29.44
C ASN A 561 -73.06 -0.69 29.76
N PRO A 562 -74.24 -1.05 30.31
CA PRO A 562 -74.57 -2.44 30.66
C PRO A 562 -74.66 -3.40 29.44
N GLN A 563 -74.73 -2.88 28.21
CA GLN A 563 -74.72 -3.69 26.98
C GLN A 563 -73.33 -4.26 26.62
N GLN A 564 -72.25 -3.71 27.18
CA GLN A 564 -70.89 -4.23 26.96
C GLN A 564 -70.58 -5.49 27.79
N LEU A 565 -71.38 -5.80 28.82
CA LEU A 565 -71.25 -7.01 29.64
C LEU A 565 -71.90 -8.28 29.03
N ALA A 566 -72.55 -8.17 27.87
CA ALA A 566 -73.30 -9.30 27.28
C ALA A 566 -72.43 -10.30 26.49
N ARG A 567 -71.10 -10.13 26.43
CA ARG A 567 -70.19 -11.17 25.91
C ARG A 567 -69.61 -11.98 27.06
N PRO A 568 -69.63 -13.33 26.99
CA PRO A 568 -69.04 -14.17 28.03
C PRO A 568 -67.54 -13.88 28.11
N LEU A 569 -67.13 -13.23 29.19
CA LEU A 569 -65.72 -13.14 29.58
C LEU A 569 -65.19 -14.57 29.75
N ASP A 570 -64.02 -14.85 29.20
CA ASP A 570 -63.38 -16.16 29.26
C ASP A 570 -63.25 -16.60 30.74
N PRO A 571 -63.63 -17.84 31.12
CA PRO A 571 -63.57 -18.30 32.52
C PRO A 571 -62.17 -18.25 33.15
N ASN A 572 -61.12 -18.14 32.33
CA ASN A 572 -59.72 -18.02 32.76
C ASN A 572 -59.21 -16.56 32.87
N THR A 573 -60.05 -15.56 32.57
CA THR A 573 -59.66 -14.16 32.73
C THR A 573 -59.71 -13.80 34.21
N LYS A 574 -58.55 -13.84 34.88
CA LYS A 574 -58.42 -13.48 36.29
C LYS A 574 -58.66 -11.98 36.43
N VAL A 575 -59.90 -11.58 36.75
CA VAL A 575 -60.25 -10.18 37.02
C VAL A 575 -59.43 -9.73 38.23
N MET A 576 -58.42 -8.90 37.98
CA MET A 576 -57.56 -8.36 39.03
C MET A 576 -58.38 -7.46 39.95
N ARG A 577 -58.18 -7.61 41.26
CA ARG A 577 -58.88 -6.80 42.26
C ARG A 577 -58.06 -5.55 42.57
N GLN A 578 -58.75 -4.49 42.98
CA GLN A 578 -58.12 -3.24 43.42
C GLN A 578 -57.03 -3.48 44.48
N GLN A 579 -57.26 -4.44 45.37
CA GLN A 579 -56.32 -4.88 46.39
C GLN A 579 -55.01 -5.48 45.86
N ASP A 580 -55.02 -6.16 44.71
CA ASP A 580 -53.81 -6.75 44.14
C ASP A 580 -52.87 -5.65 43.60
N LEU A 581 -53.45 -4.57 43.05
CA LEU A 581 -52.72 -3.41 42.55
C LEU A 581 -52.13 -2.58 43.69
N ASP A 582 -52.89 -2.37 44.77
CA ASP A 582 -52.40 -1.67 45.97
C ASP A 582 -51.22 -2.39 46.61
N ASN A 583 -51.29 -3.73 46.71
CA ASN A 583 -50.20 -4.55 47.24
C ASN A 583 -48.92 -4.43 46.40
N MET A 584 -49.03 -4.28 45.07
CA MET A 584 -47.88 -4.08 44.19
C MET A 584 -47.24 -2.71 44.37
N ILE A 585 -48.06 -1.65 44.51
CA ILE A 585 -47.57 -0.30 44.80
C ILE A 585 -46.86 -0.28 46.15
N GLU A 586 -47.41 -0.94 47.17
CA GLU A 586 -46.79 -1.01 48.50
C GLU A 586 -45.47 -1.80 48.49
N ARG A 587 -45.41 -2.90 47.73
CA ARG A 587 -44.17 -3.68 47.56
C ARG A 587 -43.10 -2.87 46.82
N MET A 588 -43.50 -2.10 45.81
CA MET A 588 -42.63 -1.18 45.08
C MET A 588 -42.08 -0.09 46.00
N GLU A 589 -42.93 0.50 46.87
CA GLU A 589 -42.51 1.50 47.86
C GLU A 589 -41.47 0.92 48.83
N ARG A 590 -41.68 -0.31 49.31
CA ARG A 590 -40.72 -1.00 50.18
C ARG A 590 -39.39 -1.28 49.49
N LEU A 591 -39.40 -1.74 48.24
CA LEU A 591 -38.20 -2.00 47.45
C LEU A 591 -37.43 -0.71 47.14
N SER A 592 -38.15 0.38 46.88
CA SER A 592 -37.52 1.68 46.70
C SER A 592 -36.82 2.17 47.98
N ARG A 593 -37.43 1.96 49.15
CA ARG A 593 -36.84 2.32 50.46
C ARG A 593 -35.68 1.40 50.88
N SER A 594 -35.68 0.13 50.45
CA SER A 594 -34.57 -0.80 50.71
C SER A 594 -33.35 -0.56 49.81
N GLY A 595 -33.46 0.34 48.83
CA GLY A 595 -32.40 0.67 47.88
C GLY A 595 -32.43 -0.18 46.60
N ASP A 596 -33.37 -1.12 46.47
CA ASP A 596 -33.53 -2.01 45.31
C ASP A 596 -34.32 -1.32 44.18
N LYS A 597 -33.79 -0.21 43.67
CA LYS A 597 -34.43 0.63 42.64
C LYS A 597 -34.67 -0.11 41.32
N ASP A 598 -33.86 -1.11 41.00
CA ASP A 598 -34.02 -1.93 39.79
C ASP A 598 -35.22 -2.88 39.90
N ALA A 599 -35.43 -3.49 41.08
CA ALA A 599 -36.60 -4.32 41.34
C ALA A 599 -37.90 -3.50 41.37
N ALA A 600 -37.84 -2.27 41.91
CA ALA A 600 -38.95 -1.33 41.87
C ALA A 600 -39.32 -0.95 40.41
N ARG A 601 -38.32 -0.73 39.55
CA ARG A 601 -38.52 -0.48 38.11
C ARG A 601 -39.22 -1.64 37.40
N GLN A 602 -38.78 -2.87 37.66
CA GLN A 602 -39.41 -4.06 37.08
C GLN A 602 -40.89 -4.21 37.49
N LEU A 603 -41.23 -3.91 38.75
CA LEU A 603 -42.62 -3.93 39.20
C LEU A 603 -43.47 -2.83 38.55
N LEU A 604 -42.88 -1.65 38.30
CA LEU A 604 -43.57 -0.57 37.59
C LEU A 604 -43.85 -0.94 36.13
N GLU A 605 -42.89 -1.57 35.46
CA GLU A 605 -43.08 -2.10 34.10
C GLU A 605 -44.15 -3.21 34.06
N GLN A 606 -44.13 -4.11 35.05
CA GLN A 606 -45.16 -5.15 35.17
C GLN A 606 -46.55 -4.53 35.38
N LEU A 607 -46.66 -3.47 36.21
CA LEU A 607 -47.89 -2.72 36.40
C LEU A 607 -48.36 -2.07 35.09
N GLN A 608 -47.45 -1.47 34.33
CA GLN A 608 -47.75 -0.87 33.02
C GLN A 608 -48.28 -1.90 32.04
N GLN A 609 -47.61 -3.04 31.89
CA GLN A 609 -48.06 -4.12 30.99
C GLN A 609 -49.46 -4.63 31.36
N MET A 610 -49.76 -4.76 32.65
CA MET A 610 -51.09 -5.19 33.08
C MET A 610 -52.17 -4.15 32.77
N LEU A 611 -51.91 -2.87 33.00
CA LEU A 611 -52.84 -1.79 32.68
C LEU A 611 -53.02 -1.64 31.17
N GLU A 612 -51.96 -1.81 30.39
CA GLU A 612 -51.99 -1.77 28.93
C GLU A 612 -52.82 -2.94 28.36
N ASN A 613 -52.68 -4.14 28.93
CA ASN A 613 -53.52 -5.30 28.56
C ASN A 613 -54.99 -5.08 28.90
N LEU A 614 -55.31 -4.37 29.99
CA LEU A 614 -56.68 -4.00 30.35
C LEU A 614 -57.26 -2.94 29.40
N GLN A 615 -56.44 -1.99 28.94
CA GLN A 615 -56.85 -1.01 27.92
C GLN A 615 -57.03 -1.67 26.54
N MET A 616 -56.16 -2.59 26.15
CA MET A 616 -56.29 -3.34 24.88
C MET A 616 -57.43 -4.35 24.87
N ALA A 617 -57.91 -4.79 26.04
CA ALA A 617 -59.09 -5.65 26.16
C ALA A 617 -60.42 -4.88 25.95
N GLN A 618 -60.37 -3.54 25.86
CA GLN A 618 -61.50 -2.73 25.42
C GLN A 618 -61.51 -2.71 23.89
N PRO A 619 -62.61 -3.14 23.23
CA PRO A 619 -62.69 -3.26 21.78
C PRO A 619 -62.76 -1.93 21.04
#